data_AF-A0A160TF05-F1
#
_entry.id   AF-A0A160TF05-F1
#
_cell.length_a   1.000
_cell.length_b   1.000
_cell.length_c   1.000
_cell.angle_alpha   90.00
_cell.angle_beta   90.00
_cell.angle_gamma   90.00
#
_symmetry.space_group_name_H-M   'P 1'
#
loop_
_entity.id
_entity.type
_entity.pdbx_description
1 polymer ?
#
loop_
_entity_poly.entity_id
_entity_poly.type
_entity_poly.pdbx_seq_one_letter_code
_entity_poly.pdbx_strand_id
1 'polypeptide(L)'
;MEIQAALDVADETDSFLQITDVIYDKESELGYDSLTEAEKTVYCIDQLLSEMENGGFVQFIHHEAGARAEETLESLERIKAKETSILLDRLLDMFEDRQVPADEDERVDLFDQIESEHADEIAELDDRFYDSGENLVELTLLFVQKNLKDFR
;
A
#
# COMPACT_ATOMS: atom_id res chain seq x y z
N MET A 1 2.29 2.11 23.26
CA MET A 1 1.56 3.18 23.98
C MET A 1 1.15 4.30 23.04
N GLU A 2 1.98 4.62 22.03
CA GLU A 2 1.72 5.70 21.07
C GLU A 2 0.62 5.37 20.05
N ILE A 3 0.62 4.19 19.45
CA ILE A 3 -0.45 3.76 18.52
C ILE A 3 -1.84 3.70 19.19
N GLN A 4 -1.91 3.27 20.46
CA GLN A 4 -3.17 3.29 21.20
C GLN A 4 -3.69 4.72 21.40
N ALA A 5 -2.80 5.68 21.69
CA ALA A 5 -3.18 7.08 21.85
C ALA A 5 -3.63 7.69 20.52
N ALA A 6 -2.98 7.32 19.41
CA ALA A 6 -3.36 7.75 18.08
C ALA A 6 -4.75 7.24 17.67
N LEU A 7 -5.13 6.01 18.04
CA LEU A 7 -6.49 5.49 17.80
C LEU A 7 -7.60 6.21 18.57
N ASP A 8 -7.26 6.88 19.68
CA ASP A 8 -8.25 7.60 20.50
C ASP A 8 -8.51 9.03 19.96
N VAL A 9 -7.84 9.42 18.87
CA VAL A 9 -8.07 10.69 18.17
C VAL A 9 -9.44 10.62 17.46
N ALA A 10 -10.20 11.71 17.55
CA ALA A 10 -11.58 11.73 17.06
C ALA A 10 -11.69 11.78 15.53
N ASP A 11 -10.65 12.27 14.86
CA ASP A 11 -10.56 12.35 13.41
C ASP A 11 -9.76 11.16 12.86
N GLU A 12 -10.32 10.47 11.87
CA GLU A 12 -9.74 9.24 11.31
C GLU A 12 -8.45 9.53 10.54
N THR A 13 -8.38 10.66 9.83
CA THR A 13 -7.18 11.07 9.10
C THR A 13 -6.05 11.39 10.07
N ASP A 14 -6.33 12.19 11.11
CA ASP A 14 -5.32 12.49 12.13
C ASP A 14 -4.85 11.24 12.87
N SER A 15 -5.77 10.29 13.14
CA SER A 15 -5.44 9.00 13.76
C SER A 15 -4.49 8.20 12.87
N PHE A 16 -4.81 8.11 11.57
CA PHE A 16 -4.03 7.36 10.60
C PHE A 16 -2.63 7.95 10.43
N LEU A 17 -2.53 9.28 10.25
CA LEU A 17 -1.24 9.98 10.13
C LEU A 17 -0.35 9.78 11.35
N GLN A 18 -0.90 9.85 12.57
CA GLN A 18 -0.10 9.62 13.78
C GLN A 18 0.39 8.17 13.90
N ILE A 19 -0.39 7.20 13.42
CA ILE A 19 0.04 5.79 13.41
C ILE A 19 1.15 5.59 12.38
N THR A 20 1.00 6.15 11.18
CA THR A 20 2.00 6.02 10.12
C THR A 20 3.29 6.73 10.52
N ASP A 21 3.23 7.92 11.13
CA ASP A 21 4.41 8.63 11.66
C ASP A 21 5.23 7.74 12.61
N VAL A 22 4.59 7.08 13.58
CA VAL A 22 5.26 6.16 14.51
C VAL A 22 5.94 4.99 13.79
N ILE A 23 5.30 4.48 12.73
CA ILE A 23 5.81 3.35 11.95
C ILE A 23 6.99 3.81 11.07
N TYR A 24 6.90 4.97 10.42
CA TYR A 24 8.00 5.54 9.63
C TYR A 24 9.20 5.91 10.49
N ASP A 25 8.99 6.46 11.69
CA ASP A 25 10.09 6.73 12.62
C ASP A 25 10.85 5.44 12.93
N LYS A 26 10.13 4.36 13.26
CA LYS A 26 10.72 3.05 13.51
C LYS A 26 11.41 2.44 12.29
N GLU A 27 10.78 2.54 11.12
CA GLU A 27 11.35 2.09 9.85
C GLU A 27 12.67 2.83 9.57
N SER A 28 12.69 4.16 9.73
CA SER A 28 13.88 4.97 9.48
C SER A 28 15.03 4.66 10.44
N GLU A 29 14.72 4.28 11.70
CA GLU A 29 15.72 3.98 12.72
C GLU A 29 16.27 2.55 12.62
N LEU A 30 15.42 1.58 12.29
CA LEU A 30 15.71 0.15 12.44
C LEU A 30 15.59 -0.66 11.12
N GLY A 31 15.06 -0.04 10.07
CA GLY A 31 14.78 -0.62 8.75
C GLY A 31 13.44 -1.35 8.68
N TYR A 32 12.87 -1.42 7.48
CA TYR A 32 11.63 -2.14 7.17
C TYR A 32 11.54 -3.57 7.73
N ASP A 33 12.63 -4.34 7.69
CA ASP A 33 12.65 -5.72 8.20
C ASP A 33 12.44 -5.83 9.71
N SER A 34 12.64 -4.73 10.45
CA SER A 34 12.39 -4.66 11.89
C SER A 34 10.91 -4.47 12.25
N LEU A 35 10.09 -4.04 11.28
CA LEU A 35 8.67 -3.86 11.44
C LEU A 35 7.97 -5.21 11.64
N THR A 36 6.97 -5.22 12.52
CA THR A 36 6.05 -6.36 12.63
C THR A 36 5.16 -6.45 11.40
N GLU A 37 4.57 -7.62 11.16
CA GLU A 37 3.63 -7.80 10.03
C GLU A 37 2.43 -6.85 10.08
N ALA A 38 1.98 -6.46 11.28
CA ALA A 38 0.92 -5.48 11.45
C ALA A 38 1.38 -4.06 11.08
N GLU A 39 2.62 -3.69 11.42
CA GLU A 39 3.22 -2.41 11.04
C GLU A 39 3.49 -2.34 9.54
N LYS A 40 4.04 -3.42 8.95
CA LYS A 40 4.21 -3.54 7.48
C LYS A 40 2.89 -3.40 6.74
N THR A 41 1.82 -3.99 7.27
CA THR A 41 0.47 -3.85 6.69
C THR A 41 0.07 -2.38 6.59
N VAL A 42 0.24 -1.60 7.67
CA VAL A 42 -0.11 -0.16 7.64
C VAL A 42 0.84 0.61 6.72
N TYR A 43 2.14 0.33 6.76
CA TYR A 43 3.15 0.95 5.91
C TYR A 43 2.85 0.77 4.43
N CYS A 44 2.58 -0.46 3.98
CA CYS A 44 2.26 -0.74 2.58
C CYS A 44 0.98 -0.03 2.12
N ILE A 45 -0.04 0.07 2.98
CA ILE A 45 -1.30 0.76 2.63
C ILE A 45 -1.09 2.26 2.51
N ASP A 46 -0.32 2.88 3.41
CA ASP A 46 0.01 4.30 3.35
C ASP A 46 0.84 4.63 2.10
N GLN A 47 1.85 3.82 1.78
CA GLN A 47 2.62 3.93 0.54
C GLN A 47 1.70 3.85 -0.69
N LEU A 48 0.82 2.84 -0.77
CA LEU A 48 -0.15 2.73 -1.86
C LEU A 48 -1.01 4.00 -1.98
N LEU A 49 -1.59 4.47 -0.86
CA LEU A 49 -2.44 5.67 -0.86
C LEU A 49 -1.69 6.91 -1.38
N SER A 50 -0.46 7.12 -0.92
CA SER A 50 0.40 8.22 -1.37
C SER A 50 0.64 8.17 -2.89
N GLU A 51 0.97 7.00 -3.42
CA GLU A 51 1.24 6.87 -4.86
C GLU A 51 -0.02 7.00 -5.71
N MET A 52 -1.16 6.48 -5.23
CA MET A 52 -2.44 6.71 -5.89
C MET A 52 -2.75 8.20 -5.98
N GLU A 53 -2.56 8.97 -4.90
CA GLU A 53 -2.75 10.44 -4.92
C GLU A 53 -1.80 11.18 -5.87
N ASN A 54 -0.56 10.70 -6.04
CA ASN A 54 0.46 11.37 -6.83
C ASN A 54 0.38 11.05 -8.34
N GLY A 55 -0.12 9.85 -8.70
CA GLY A 55 -0.25 9.47 -10.11
C GLY A 55 -0.63 8.02 -10.36
N GLY A 56 -1.41 7.42 -9.48
CA GLY A 56 -2.02 6.11 -9.71
C GLY A 56 -1.06 4.93 -9.65
N PHE A 57 -1.48 3.82 -10.25
CA PHE A 57 -0.72 2.56 -10.25
C PHE A 57 0.63 2.66 -10.97
N VAL A 58 0.78 3.60 -11.91
CA VAL A 58 2.08 3.86 -12.56
C VAL A 58 3.09 4.40 -11.55
N GLN A 59 2.72 5.41 -10.76
CA GLN A 59 3.59 5.92 -9.68
C GLN A 59 3.88 4.84 -8.64
N PHE A 60 2.87 4.04 -8.30
CA PHE A 60 3.02 2.93 -7.35
C PHE A 60 4.12 1.95 -7.79
N ILE A 61 4.11 1.51 -9.06
CA ILE A 61 5.14 0.59 -9.55
C ILE A 61 6.49 1.28 -9.68
N HIS A 62 6.56 2.51 -10.14
CA HIS A 62 7.85 3.19 -10.36
C HIS A 62 8.63 3.48 -9.08
N HIS A 63 7.95 3.71 -7.96
CA HIS A 63 8.59 4.03 -6.69
C HIS A 63 8.88 2.80 -5.81
N GLU A 64 9.43 3.04 -4.62
CA GLU A 64 9.82 2.01 -3.66
C GLU A 64 8.62 1.13 -3.21
N ALA A 65 7.41 1.67 -3.29
CA ALA A 65 6.16 0.93 -3.03
C ALA A 65 6.01 -0.28 -3.97
N GLY A 66 6.40 -0.13 -5.24
CA GLY A 66 6.34 -1.18 -6.26
C GLY A 66 7.23 -2.38 -5.96
N ALA A 67 8.37 -2.15 -5.30
CA ALA A 67 9.24 -3.25 -4.84
C ALA A 67 8.56 -4.16 -3.80
N ARG A 68 7.47 -3.68 -3.17
CA ARG A 68 6.68 -4.37 -2.15
C ARG A 68 5.27 -4.67 -2.64
N ALA A 69 5.07 -4.82 -3.94
CA ALA A 69 3.73 -4.95 -4.51
C ALA A 69 3.00 -6.23 -4.05
N GLU A 70 3.73 -7.34 -3.87
CA GLU A 70 3.17 -8.58 -3.32
C GLU A 70 2.76 -8.40 -1.84
N GLU A 71 3.63 -7.80 -1.01
CA GLU A 71 3.30 -7.50 0.39
C GLU A 71 2.13 -6.50 0.50
N THR A 72 2.01 -5.57 -0.45
CA THR A 72 0.91 -4.62 -0.52
C THR A 72 -0.40 -5.34 -0.84
N LEU A 73 -0.39 -6.29 -1.78
CA LEU A 73 -1.56 -7.14 -2.07
C LEU A 73 -1.99 -7.93 -0.83
N GLU A 74 -1.06 -8.59 -0.14
CA GLU A 74 -1.37 -9.29 1.11
C GLU A 74 -1.91 -8.35 2.19
N SER A 75 -1.41 -7.12 2.25
CA SER A 75 -1.85 -6.10 3.20
C SER A 75 -3.29 -5.65 2.93
N LEU A 76 -3.66 -5.45 1.66
CA LEU A 76 -5.04 -5.18 1.25
C LEU A 76 -5.97 -6.32 1.66
N GLU A 77 -5.54 -7.58 1.50
CA GLU A 77 -6.30 -8.75 1.95
C GLU A 77 -6.47 -8.78 3.48
N ARG A 78 -5.42 -8.45 4.25
CA ARG A 78 -5.45 -8.39 5.73
C ARG A 78 -6.45 -7.36 6.24
N ILE A 79 -6.49 -6.17 5.62
CA ILE A 79 -7.45 -5.11 5.98
C ILE A 79 -8.84 -5.33 5.37
N LYS A 80 -8.98 -6.34 4.49
CA LYS A 80 -10.22 -6.71 3.75
C LYS A 80 -10.68 -5.66 2.74
N ALA A 81 -9.72 -4.97 2.12
CA ALA A 81 -9.92 -4.08 0.98
C ALA A 81 -10.09 -4.91 -0.30
N LYS A 82 -11.33 -5.34 -0.57
CA LYS A 82 -11.63 -6.33 -1.61
C LYS A 82 -11.54 -5.75 -3.00
N GLU A 83 -12.02 -4.53 -3.20
CA GLU A 83 -12.03 -3.94 -4.53
C GLU A 83 -10.60 -3.58 -4.93
N THR A 84 -9.85 -2.93 -4.03
CA THR A 84 -8.47 -2.55 -4.29
C THR A 84 -7.54 -3.75 -4.45
N SER A 85 -7.70 -4.82 -3.65
CA SER A 85 -6.90 -6.05 -3.84
C SER A 85 -7.11 -6.67 -5.22
N ILE A 86 -8.33 -6.70 -5.75
CA ILE A 86 -8.61 -7.20 -7.10
C ILE A 86 -7.94 -6.34 -8.17
N LEU A 87 -7.87 -5.02 -7.97
CA LEU A 87 -7.20 -4.12 -8.93
C LEU A 87 -5.70 -4.34 -8.94
N LEU A 88 -5.06 -4.39 -7.77
CA LEU A 88 -3.63 -4.65 -7.67
C LEU A 88 -3.27 -6.05 -8.17
N ASP A 89 -4.07 -7.07 -7.87
CA ASP A 89 -3.88 -8.44 -8.39
C ASP A 89 -3.86 -8.47 -9.93
N ARG A 90 -4.75 -7.71 -10.58
CA ARG A 90 -4.77 -7.57 -12.05
C ARG A 90 -3.56 -6.83 -12.60
N LEU A 91 -3.08 -5.79 -11.92
CA LEU A 91 -1.86 -5.10 -12.30
C LEU A 91 -0.66 -6.05 -12.24
N LEU A 92 -0.58 -6.87 -11.18
CA LEU A 92 0.49 -7.87 -11.00
C LEU A 92 0.45 -8.98 -12.06
N ASP A 93 -0.74 -9.35 -12.54
CA ASP A 93 -0.89 -10.30 -13.65
C ASP A 93 -0.28 -9.82 -14.98
N MET A 94 0.06 -8.54 -15.11
CA MET A 94 0.76 -8.00 -16.30
C MET A 94 2.25 -8.32 -16.31
N PHE A 95 2.84 -8.69 -15.17
CA PHE A 95 4.25 -9.07 -15.07
C PHE A 95 4.44 -10.54 -15.44
N GLU A 96 5.54 -10.86 -16.15
CA GLU A 96 5.92 -12.25 -16.41
C GLU A 96 6.14 -12.98 -15.07
N ASP A 97 5.54 -14.17 -14.94
CA ASP A 97 5.51 -14.96 -13.71
C ASP A 97 5.02 -14.20 -12.45
N ARG A 98 4.32 -13.07 -12.65
CA ARG A 98 3.86 -12.14 -11.59
C ARG A 98 5.01 -11.58 -10.74
N GLN A 99 6.23 -11.48 -11.29
CA GLN A 99 7.39 -10.98 -10.57
C GLN A 99 7.64 -9.51 -10.85
N VAL A 100 7.45 -8.68 -9.83
CA VAL A 100 7.85 -7.26 -9.86
C VAL A 100 9.31 -7.15 -9.41
N PRO A 101 10.23 -6.59 -10.22
CA PRO A 101 11.62 -6.47 -9.82
C PRO A 101 11.82 -5.60 -8.58
N ALA A 102 12.71 -6.02 -7.68
CA ALA A 102 13.05 -5.23 -6.49
C ALA A 102 13.95 -4.04 -6.82
N ASP A 103 14.86 -4.20 -7.79
CA ASP A 103 15.70 -3.12 -8.30
C ASP A 103 14.83 -2.09 -9.04
N GLU A 104 15.06 -0.80 -8.74
CA GLU A 104 14.23 0.30 -9.26
C GLU A 104 14.38 0.47 -10.77
N ASP A 105 15.62 0.49 -11.27
CA ASP A 105 15.88 0.68 -12.70
C ASP A 105 15.29 -0.49 -13.50
N GLU A 106 15.49 -1.73 -13.04
CA GLU A 106 14.91 -2.92 -13.68
C GLU A 106 13.37 -2.90 -13.66
N ARG A 107 12.76 -2.47 -12.55
CA ARG A 107 11.30 -2.40 -12.41
C ARG A 107 10.70 -1.33 -13.32
N VAL A 108 11.29 -0.15 -13.38
CA VAL A 108 10.83 0.95 -14.23
C VAL A 108 10.99 0.58 -15.71
N ASP A 109 12.16 0.10 -16.12
CA ASP A 109 12.39 -0.29 -17.53
C ASP A 109 11.44 -1.40 -18.01
N LEU A 110 11.10 -2.34 -17.12
CA LEU A 110 10.14 -3.40 -17.40
C LEU A 110 8.71 -2.86 -17.46
N PHE A 111 8.32 -2.05 -16.48
CA PHE A 111 6.94 -1.55 -16.41
C PHE A 111 6.64 -0.54 -17.51
N ASP A 112 7.59 0.29 -17.94
CA ASP A 112 7.43 1.17 -19.11
C ASP A 112 7.08 0.37 -20.38
N GLN A 113 7.63 -0.83 -20.54
CA GLN A 113 7.29 -1.72 -21.65
C GLN A 113 5.86 -2.25 -21.53
N ILE A 114 5.47 -2.71 -20.34
CA ILE A 114 4.10 -3.16 -20.03
C ILE A 114 3.10 -2.02 -20.28
N GLU A 115 3.35 -0.84 -19.73
CA GLU A 115 2.49 0.34 -19.87
C GLU A 115 2.34 0.74 -21.34
N SER A 116 3.41 0.66 -22.14
CA SER A 116 3.32 0.99 -23.57
C SER A 116 2.35 0.09 -24.37
N GLU A 117 2.09 -1.13 -23.88
CA GLU A 117 1.17 -2.09 -24.48
C GLU A 117 -0.22 -2.09 -23.81
N HIS A 118 -0.28 -1.73 -22.51
CA HIS A 118 -1.45 -1.86 -21.64
C HIS A 118 -1.97 -0.53 -21.05
N ALA A 119 -1.57 0.62 -21.58
CA ALA A 119 -1.91 1.94 -21.04
C ALA A 119 -3.41 2.14 -20.75
N ASP A 120 -4.29 1.75 -21.68
CA ASP A 120 -5.74 1.88 -21.50
C ASP A 120 -6.27 1.00 -20.35
N GLU A 121 -5.68 -0.20 -20.16
CA GLU A 121 -6.07 -1.12 -19.10
C GLU A 121 -5.61 -0.61 -17.73
N ILE A 122 -4.37 -0.10 -17.65
CA ILE A 122 -3.83 0.50 -16.41
C ILE A 122 -4.65 1.74 -16.01
N ALA A 123 -4.98 2.60 -16.98
CA ALA A 123 -5.85 3.76 -16.73
C ALA A 123 -7.25 3.35 -16.24
N GLU A 124 -7.81 2.24 -16.76
CA GLU A 124 -9.07 1.69 -16.25
C GLU A 124 -8.94 1.19 -14.79
N LEU A 125 -7.79 0.64 -14.40
CA LEU A 125 -7.55 0.24 -13.01
C LEU A 125 -7.53 1.46 -12.08
N ASP A 126 -6.88 2.56 -12.49
CA ASP A 126 -6.88 3.82 -11.75
C ASP A 126 -8.31 4.37 -11.60
N ASP A 127 -9.07 4.48 -12.70
CA ASP A 127 -10.46 4.95 -12.68
C ASP A 127 -11.31 4.11 -11.73
N ARG A 128 -11.17 2.77 -11.78
CA ARG A 128 -11.90 1.85 -10.89
C ARG A 128 -11.49 1.98 -9.43
N PHE A 129 -10.22 2.30 -9.14
CA PHE A 129 -9.79 2.57 -7.78
C PHE A 129 -10.54 3.77 -7.21
N TYR A 130 -10.57 4.89 -7.94
CA TYR A 130 -11.27 6.11 -7.52
C TYR A 130 -12.80 5.92 -7.44
N ASP A 131 -13.38 5.14 -8.34
CA ASP A 131 -14.83 4.87 -8.37
C ASP A 131 -15.28 3.86 -7.31
N SER A 132 -14.38 3.04 -6.75
CA SER A 132 -14.73 1.97 -5.80
C SER A 132 -15.41 2.49 -4.53
N GLY A 133 -15.04 3.71 -4.09
CA GLY A 133 -15.46 4.27 -2.80
C GLY A 133 -14.96 3.48 -1.59
N GLU A 134 -13.98 2.58 -1.77
CA GLU A 134 -13.41 1.79 -0.68
C GLU A 134 -12.51 2.66 0.20
N ASN A 135 -12.91 2.87 1.46
CA ASN A 135 -12.16 3.70 2.39
C ASN A 135 -11.01 2.91 3.05
N LEU A 136 -9.83 2.93 2.42
CA LEU A 136 -8.65 2.20 2.91
C LEU A 136 -8.17 2.71 4.29
N VAL A 137 -8.34 4.00 4.59
CA VAL A 137 -7.98 4.56 5.90
C VAL A 137 -8.86 3.94 7.00
N GLU A 138 -10.18 3.97 6.83
CA GLU A 138 -11.12 3.38 7.80
C GLU A 138 -10.86 1.87 7.99
N LEU A 139 -10.66 1.13 6.89
CA LEU A 139 -10.35 -0.30 6.93
C LEU A 139 -9.05 -0.58 7.69
N THR A 140 -8.03 0.26 7.50
CA THR A 140 -6.75 0.13 8.19
C THR A 140 -6.86 0.45 9.67
N LEU A 141 -7.58 1.49 10.07
CA LEU A 141 -7.84 1.80 11.49
C LEU A 141 -8.59 0.65 12.19
N LEU A 142 -9.59 0.06 11.52
CA LEU A 142 -10.29 -1.13 12.02
C LEU A 142 -9.36 -2.34 12.17
N PHE A 143 -8.39 -2.50 11.27
CA PHE A 143 -7.35 -3.52 11.38
C PHE A 143 -6.42 -3.25 12.57
N VAL A 144 -5.91 -2.03 12.72
CA VAL A 144 -5.05 -1.63 13.85
C VAL A 144 -5.76 -1.91 15.16
N GLN A 145 -7.01 -1.44 15.32
CA GLN A 145 -7.80 -1.62 16.54
C GLN A 145 -7.94 -3.11 16.94
N LYS A 146 -8.12 -4.01 15.96
CA LYS A 146 -8.27 -5.45 16.20
C LYS A 146 -6.95 -6.16 16.52
N ASN A 147 -5.83 -5.59 16.08
CA ASN A 147 -4.50 -6.20 16.18
C ASN A 147 -3.52 -5.38 17.03
N LEU A 148 -4.02 -4.48 17.89
CA LEU A 148 -3.22 -3.57 18.72
C LEU A 148 -2.04 -4.23 19.46
N LYS A 149 -2.22 -5.47 19.91
CA LYS A 149 -1.19 -6.27 20.61
C LYS A 149 0.01 -6.67 19.74
N ASP A 150 -0.15 -6.60 18.43
CA ASP A 150 0.83 -7.06 17.44
C ASP A 150 1.73 -5.90 16.97
N PHE A 151 1.40 -4.66 17.33
CA PHE A 151 2.24 -3.47 17.17
C PHE A 151 3.20 -3.34 18.37
N ARG A 152 4.45 -2.92 18.14
CA ARG A 152 5.52 -2.95 19.17
C ARG A 152 6.18 -1.60 19.36
#